data_AF-A0A8T9CSV1-F1
#
_entry.id   AF-A0A8T9CSV1-F1
#
_cell.length_a   1.000
_cell.length_b   1.000
_cell.length_c   1.000
_cell.angle_alpha   90.00
_cell.angle_beta   90.00
_cell.angle_gamma   90.00
#
_symmetry.space_group_name_H-M   'P 1'
#
loop_
_entity.id
_entity.type
_entity.pdbx_description
1 polymer ?
#
loop_
_entity_poly.entity_id
_entity_poly.type
_entity_poly.pdbx_seq_one_letter_code
_entity_poly.pdbx_strand_id
1 'polypeptide(L)'
;PRAEVVIATASLEVGFNDPSVGMVIQHKAPRNVASYLQRKGRAGRSRTMRPWMVAVLSEFGRDRVVYQRYEELINPEIKGQLLPMGNIHIQKMQAAMATLDWLSMKIPGSNIWSLLNKPQTKRESLDHLDRMLHLITAVIEQHAWQLELEKYLFYALRITDEQLQRVLWAPPSSIMMELLPTLKRQLTTQWSR
;
A
#
# COMPACT_ATOMS: atom_id res chain seq x y z
N PRO A 1 -11.67 -2.10 31.13
CA PRO A 1 -13.12 -2.07 30.82
C PRO A 1 -13.75 -3.46 31.02
N ARG A 2 -14.66 -3.60 32.00
CA ARG A 2 -15.42 -4.86 32.25
C ARG A 2 -16.67 -4.90 31.37
N ALA A 3 -16.50 -5.07 30.07
CA ALA A 3 -17.60 -5.32 29.16
C ALA A 3 -17.79 -6.83 29.02
N GLU A 4 -19.01 -7.33 29.24
CA GLU A 4 -19.33 -8.76 29.08
C GLU A 4 -19.58 -9.14 27.63
N VAL A 5 -20.01 -8.17 26.81
CA VAL A 5 -20.22 -8.32 25.37
C VAL A 5 -19.59 -7.14 24.65
N VAL A 6 -18.83 -7.44 23.59
CA VAL A 6 -18.20 -6.44 22.73
C VAL A 6 -18.64 -6.70 21.30
N ILE A 7 -19.32 -5.72 20.70
CA ILE A 7 -19.68 -5.73 19.29
C ILE A 7 -18.56 -5.01 18.54
N ALA A 8 -17.92 -5.71 17.61
CA ALA A 8 -16.81 -5.15 16.85
C ALA A 8 -16.85 -5.56 15.38
N THR A 9 -16.19 -4.76 14.55
CA THR A 9 -15.92 -5.07 13.15
C THR A 9 -14.55 -5.74 13.04
N ALA A 10 -13.89 -5.66 11.88
CA ALA A 10 -12.57 -6.21 11.66
C ALA A 10 -11.46 -5.61 12.55
N SER A 11 -11.75 -4.51 13.26
CA SER A 11 -10.79 -3.83 14.13
C SER A 11 -10.26 -4.70 15.28
N LEU A 12 -11.04 -5.67 15.77
CA LEU A 12 -10.60 -6.58 16.84
C LEU A 12 -10.09 -7.93 16.32
N GLU A 13 -9.91 -8.11 15.02
CA GLU A 13 -9.40 -9.37 14.45
C GLU A 13 -7.95 -9.66 14.82
N VAL A 14 -7.11 -8.64 14.82
CA VAL A 14 -5.67 -8.74 15.13
C VAL A 14 -5.27 -7.72 16.20
N GLY A 15 -4.21 -8.00 16.96
CA GLY A 15 -3.62 -7.04 17.93
C GLY A 15 -4.29 -6.89 19.31
N PHE A 16 -5.54 -7.31 19.50
CA PHE A 16 -6.21 -7.30 20.81
C PHE A 16 -6.00 -8.61 21.60
N ASN A 17 -5.61 -8.57 22.88
CA ASN A 17 -5.43 -9.78 23.69
C ASN A 17 -6.23 -9.69 24.99
N ASP A 18 -7.31 -10.45 25.07
CA ASP A 18 -8.11 -10.58 26.28
C ASP A 18 -8.26 -12.08 26.61
N PRO A 19 -7.66 -12.57 27.71
CA PRO A 19 -7.69 -13.97 28.07
C PRO A 19 -9.07 -14.45 28.56
N SER A 20 -9.98 -13.52 28.86
CA SER A 20 -11.32 -13.83 29.40
C SER A 20 -12.37 -14.15 28.33
N VAL A 21 -12.06 -13.94 27.05
CA VAL A 21 -13.00 -14.18 25.95
C VAL A 21 -13.29 -15.68 25.83
N GLY A 22 -14.51 -16.08 26.21
CA GLY A 22 -14.99 -17.46 26.13
C GLY A 22 -15.80 -17.79 24.88
N MET A 23 -16.32 -16.79 24.17
CA MET A 23 -17.21 -16.99 23.04
C MET A 23 -16.97 -15.96 21.94
N VAL A 24 -17.04 -16.41 20.69
CA VAL A 24 -17.04 -15.56 19.49
C VAL A 24 -18.30 -15.85 18.68
N ILE A 25 -19.04 -14.80 18.35
CA ILE A 25 -20.21 -14.87 17.47
C ILE A 25 -19.85 -14.19 16.15
N GLN A 26 -19.89 -14.97 15.07
CA GLN A 26 -19.70 -14.51 13.71
C GLN A 26 -21.07 -14.26 13.08
N HIS A 27 -21.43 -13.00 12.87
CA HIS A 27 -22.61 -12.65 12.11
C HIS A 27 -22.30 -12.61 10.60
N LYS A 28 -23.10 -13.33 9.81
CA LYS A 28 -22.95 -13.58 8.36
C LYS A 28 -21.71 -14.38 7.96
N ALA A 29 -21.72 -14.84 6.71
CA ALA A 29 -20.60 -15.56 6.13
C ALA A 29 -19.30 -14.75 6.21
N PRO A 30 -18.18 -15.37 6.64
CA PRO A 30 -16.90 -14.70 6.64
C PRO A 30 -16.48 -14.34 5.21
N ARG A 31 -15.96 -13.12 5.03
CA ARG A 31 -15.46 -12.68 3.70
C ARG A 31 -14.12 -13.30 3.34
N ASN A 32 -13.32 -13.64 4.35
CA ASN A 32 -12.01 -14.24 4.22
C ASN A 32 -11.84 -15.29 5.32
N VAL A 33 -11.38 -16.47 4.94
CA VAL A 33 -11.14 -17.62 5.82
C VAL A 33 -10.05 -17.33 6.85
N ALA A 34 -8.99 -16.62 6.47
CA ALA A 34 -7.92 -16.23 7.41
C ALA A 34 -8.45 -15.29 8.50
N SER A 35 -9.28 -14.32 8.12
CA SER A 35 -9.97 -13.40 9.05
C SER A 35 -10.89 -14.17 10.00
N TYR A 36 -11.65 -15.14 9.50
CA TYR A 36 -12.50 -16.01 10.32
C TYR A 36 -11.69 -16.79 11.36
N LEU A 37 -10.55 -17.37 10.96
CA LEU A 37 -9.65 -18.09 11.86
C LEU A 37 -9.04 -17.18 12.94
N GLN A 38 -8.64 -15.96 12.57
CA GLN A 38 -8.14 -14.97 13.54
C GLN A 38 -9.22 -14.61 14.58
N ARG A 39 -10.48 -14.44 14.14
CA ARG A 39 -11.62 -14.22 15.04
C ARG A 39 -11.87 -15.43 15.94
N LYS A 40 -11.89 -16.65 15.38
CA LYS A 40 -12.03 -17.91 16.14
C LYS A 40 -10.95 -18.03 17.22
N GLY A 41 -9.72 -17.64 16.92
CA GLY A 41 -8.58 -17.60 17.86
C GLY A 41 -8.61 -16.48 18.90
N ARG A 42 -9.69 -15.69 18.98
CA ARG A 42 -9.91 -14.73 20.07
C ARG A 42 -10.41 -15.40 21.34
N ALA A 43 -11.25 -16.42 21.22
CA ALA A 43 -11.67 -17.19 22.38
C ALA A 43 -10.68 -18.32 22.70
N GLY A 44 -10.65 -18.75 23.96
CA GLY A 44 -9.89 -19.95 24.35
C GLY A 44 -8.39 -19.73 24.53
N ARG A 45 -7.98 -18.54 25.00
CA ARG A 45 -6.57 -18.21 25.28
C ARG A 45 -6.02 -18.97 26.50
N SER A 46 -6.87 -19.32 27.46
CA SER A 46 -6.51 -20.18 28.60
C SER A 46 -6.69 -21.67 28.26
N ARG A 47 -5.76 -22.52 28.71
CA ARG A 47 -5.82 -23.99 28.52
C ARG A 47 -7.02 -24.66 29.19
N THR A 48 -7.59 -24.02 30.22
CA THR A 48 -8.76 -24.55 30.95
C THR A 48 -10.08 -24.15 30.30
N MET A 49 -10.06 -23.20 29.37
CA MET A 49 -11.26 -22.64 28.76
C MET A 49 -11.74 -23.51 27.59
N ARG A 50 -13.05 -23.78 27.54
CA ARG A 50 -13.71 -24.40 26.38
C ARG A 50 -14.40 -23.31 25.56
N PRO A 51 -13.77 -22.80 24.48
CA PRO A 51 -14.31 -21.69 23.73
C PRO A 51 -15.52 -22.09 22.88
N TRP A 52 -16.47 -21.17 22.73
CA TRP A 52 -17.59 -21.31 21.80
C TRP A 52 -17.38 -20.46 20.55
N MET A 53 -17.71 -21.03 19.40
CA MET A 53 -17.70 -20.34 18.11
C MET A 53 -19.08 -20.54 17.45
N VAL A 54 -19.88 -19.47 17.39
CA VAL A 54 -21.23 -19.49 16.80
C VAL A 54 -21.29 -18.68 15.50
N ALA A 55 -21.54 -19.31 14.35
CA ALA A 55 -21.75 -18.61 13.08
C ALA A 55 -23.25 -18.49 12.79
N VAL A 56 -23.74 -17.27 12.64
CA VAL A 56 -25.15 -16.97 12.33
C VAL A 56 -25.25 -16.57 10.87
N LEU A 57 -25.91 -17.40 10.05
CA LEU A 57 -26.03 -17.24 8.61
C LEU A 57 -27.49 -16.97 8.21
N SER A 58 -27.69 -16.20 7.14
CA SER A 58 -28.99 -15.99 6.52
C SER A 58 -29.24 -16.95 5.34
N GLU A 59 -30.50 -17.06 4.89
CA GLU A 59 -30.89 -17.92 3.77
C GLU A 59 -30.52 -17.37 2.38
N PHE A 60 -29.87 -16.20 2.30
CA PHE A 60 -29.67 -15.45 1.06
C PHE A 60 -28.20 -15.31 0.67
N GLY A 61 -27.96 -15.30 -0.65
CA GLY A 61 -26.67 -14.95 -1.24
C GLY A 61 -25.51 -15.82 -0.75
N ARG A 62 -24.43 -15.16 -0.31
CA ARG A 62 -23.20 -15.81 0.16
C ARG A 62 -23.43 -16.70 1.38
N ASP A 63 -24.32 -16.28 2.29
CA ASP A 63 -24.58 -16.99 3.53
C ASP A 63 -25.18 -18.38 3.28
N ARG A 64 -26.09 -18.48 2.30
CA ARG A 64 -26.65 -19.76 1.85
C ARG A 64 -25.57 -20.71 1.33
N VAL A 65 -24.65 -20.20 0.51
CA VAL A 65 -23.56 -21.03 -0.05
C VAL A 65 -22.66 -21.55 1.06
N VAL A 66 -22.31 -20.71 2.04
CA VAL A 66 -21.51 -21.12 3.20
C VAL A 66 -22.28 -22.10 4.09
N TYR A 67 -23.59 -21.93 4.26
CA TYR A 67 -24.43 -22.87 5.00
C TYR A 67 -24.44 -24.26 4.33
N GLN A 68 -24.56 -24.30 3.01
CA GLN A 68 -24.46 -25.55 2.23
C GLN A 68 -23.07 -26.19 2.30
N ARG A 69 -22.03 -25.41 2.56
CA ARG A 69 -20.62 -25.84 2.71
C ARG A 69 -20.10 -25.59 4.13
N TYR A 70 -20.91 -25.91 5.14
CA TYR A 70 -20.57 -25.60 6.54
C TYR A 70 -19.26 -26.24 7.00
N GLU A 71 -18.81 -27.32 6.36
CA GLU A 71 -17.53 -27.97 6.61
C GLU A 71 -16.35 -26.99 6.48
N GLU A 72 -16.43 -26.02 5.56
CA GLU A 72 -15.41 -24.96 5.39
C GLU A 72 -15.31 -24.04 6.62
N LEU A 73 -16.34 -23.96 7.46
CA LEU A 73 -16.29 -23.23 8.75
C LEU A 73 -15.67 -24.08 9.86
N ILE A 74 -15.84 -25.40 9.81
CA ILE A 74 -15.30 -26.33 10.80
C ILE A 74 -13.80 -26.53 10.57
N ASN A 75 -13.43 -26.84 9.33
CA ASN A 75 -12.07 -27.07 8.87
C ASN A 75 -11.68 -26.09 7.74
N PRO A 76 -11.45 -24.81 8.07
CA PRO A 76 -11.08 -23.79 7.09
C PRO A 76 -9.69 -23.99 6.51
N GLU A 77 -9.58 -23.97 5.18
CA GLU A 77 -8.31 -23.97 4.47
C GLU A 77 -7.88 -22.55 4.07
N ILE A 78 -6.66 -22.14 4.45
CA ILE A 78 -6.09 -20.86 4.05
C ILE A 78 -5.37 -21.04 2.72
N LYS A 79 -5.91 -20.46 1.65
CA LYS A 79 -5.20 -20.36 0.37
C LYS A 79 -4.03 -19.38 0.49
N GLY A 80 -2.90 -19.74 -0.12
CA GLY A 80 -1.75 -18.83 -0.23
C GLY A 80 -2.14 -17.56 -0.98
N GLN A 81 -1.86 -16.40 -0.39
CA GLN A 81 -2.10 -15.12 -1.03
C GLN A 81 -0.81 -14.64 -1.68
N LEU A 82 -0.81 -14.51 -3.00
CA LEU A 82 0.32 -13.97 -3.75
C LEU A 82 0.27 -12.44 -3.72
N LEU A 83 1.43 -11.81 -3.55
CA LEU A 83 1.54 -10.37 -3.70
C LEU A 83 1.39 -9.99 -5.19
N PRO A 84 0.54 -9.02 -5.55
CA PRO A 84 0.31 -8.63 -6.93
C PRO A 84 1.45 -7.75 -7.46
N MET A 85 2.66 -8.30 -7.51
CA MET A 85 3.87 -7.58 -7.93
C MET A 85 3.83 -7.12 -9.38
N GLY A 86 2.99 -7.77 -10.22
CA GLY A 86 2.76 -7.40 -11.62
C GLY A 86 1.73 -6.28 -11.82
N ASN A 87 1.14 -5.72 -10.76
CA ASN A 87 0.17 -4.64 -10.92
C ASN A 87 0.88 -3.33 -11.30
N ILE A 88 0.67 -2.91 -12.55
CA ILE A 88 1.28 -1.69 -13.12
C ILE A 88 0.98 -0.42 -12.31
N HIS A 89 -0.20 -0.30 -11.69
CA HIS A 89 -0.53 0.88 -10.89
C HIS A 89 0.31 0.95 -9.60
N ILE A 90 0.53 -0.21 -8.97
CA ILE A 90 1.42 -0.30 -7.80
C ILE A 90 2.86 0.00 -8.22
N GLN A 91 3.31 -0.59 -9.33
CA GLN A 91 4.66 -0.34 -9.87
C GLN A 91 4.88 1.15 -10.17
N LYS A 92 3.92 1.85 -10.78
CA LYS A 92 4.00 3.30 -11.02
C LYS A 92 4.06 4.12 -9.73
N MET A 93 3.27 3.77 -8.72
CA MET A 93 3.32 4.43 -7.42
C MET A 93 4.71 4.26 -6.76
N GLN A 94 5.25 3.03 -6.79
CA GLN A 94 6.59 2.76 -6.27
C GLN A 94 7.68 3.44 -7.10
N ALA A 95 7.53 3.51 -8.42
CA ALA A 95 8.47 4.18 -9.31
C ALA A 95 8.49 5.70 -9.08
N ALA A 96 7.34 6.31 -8.78
CA ALA A 96 7.29 7.72 -8.42
C ALA A 96 8.07 7.99 -7.12
N MET A 97 7.89 7.16 -6.09
CA MET A 97 8.65 7.26 -4.85
C MET A 97 10.15 7.04 -5.08
N ALA A 98 10.51 6.00 -5.83
CA ALA A 98 11.90 5.71 -6.19
C ALA A 98 12.52 6.85 -7.03
N THR A 99 11.76 7.52 -7.89
CA THR A 99 12.25 8.68 -8.64
C THR A 99 12.57 9.85 -7.69
N LEU A 100 11.75 10.08 -6.67
CA LEU A 100 12.04 11.09 -5.63
C LEU A 100 13.28 10.70 -4.81
N ASP A 101 13.43 9.43 -4.46
CA ASP A 101 14.62 8.93 -3.75
C ASP A 101 15.89 9.13 -4.59
N TRP A 102 15.82 8.81 -5.89
CA TRP A 102 16.92 9.04 -6.83
C TRP A 102 17.30 10.51 -6.94
N LEU A 103 16.33 11.42 -7.04
CA LEU A 103 16.58 12.87 -7.02
C LEU A 103 17.26 13.29 -5.71
N SER A 104 16.88 12.70 -4.58
CA SER A 104 17.47 13.00 -3.27
C SER A 104 18.92 12.55 -3.17
N MET A 105 19.26 11.44 -3.80
CA MET A 105 20.65 10.97 -3.88
C MET A 105 21.52 11.88 -4.74
N LYS A 106 20.95 12.49 -5.80
CA LYS A 106 21.69 13.39 -6.70
C LYS A 106 21.88 14.79 -6.11
N ILE A 107 20.96 15.25 -5.28
CA ILE A 107 21.02 16.57 -4.65
C ILE A 107 20.91 16.39 -3.14
N PRO A 108 22.00 15.94 -2.48
CA PRO A 108 22.01 15.77 -1.04
C PRO A 108 21.99 17.15 -0.36
N GLY A 109 21.48 17.19 0.88
CA GLY A 109 21.49 18.40 1.72
C GLY A 109 20.11 18.90 2.14
N SER A 110 19.04 18.23 1.71
CA SER A 110 17.67 18.62 2.09
C SER A 110 16.69 17.44 2.00
N ASN A 111 15.61 17.52 2.77
CA ASN A 111 14.52 16.56 2.70
C ASN A 111 13.58 16.95 1.55
N ILE A 112 13.60 16.17 0.46
CA ILE A 112 12.79 16.40 -0.75
C ILE A 112 11.30 16.52 -0.45
N TRP A 113 10.76 15.70 0.46
CA TRP A 113 9.36 15.79 0.87
C TRP A 113 9.04 17.16 1.46
N SER A 114 9.91 17.69 2.32
CA SER A 114 9.69 19.01 2.93
C SER A 114 9.82 20.15 1.92
N LEU A 115 10.66 19.97 0.89
CA LEU A 115 10.92 20.92 -0.17
C LEU A 115 9.75 21.01 -1.16
N LEU A 116 9.26 19.85 -1.63
CA LEU A 116 8.25 19.78 -2.68
C LEU A 116 6.81 20.00 -2.20
N ASN A 117 6.56 19.85 -0.90
CA ASN A 117 5.21 19.91 -0.34
C ASN A 117 4.68 21.33 -0.11
N LYS A 118 5.54 22.36 -0.16
CA LYS A 118 5.15 23.76 0.03
C LYS A 118 6.12 24.72 -0.68
N PRO A 119 5.66 25.91 -1.10
CA PRO A 119 6.55 26.95 -1.58
C PRO A 119 7.55 27.37 -0.50
N GLN A 120 8.81 27.52 -0.89
CA GLN A 120 9.91 27.83 0.01
C GLN A 120 10.28 29.30 -0.10
N THR A 121 10.63 29.91 1.02
CA THR A 121 11.08 31.31 1.09
C THR A 121 12.55 31.45 1.44
N LYS A 122 13.18 30.38 1.97
CA LYS A 122 14.60 30.37 2.34
C LYS A 122 15.46 30.25 1.10
N ARG A 123 16.51 31.08 1.02
CA ARG A 123 17.46 31.10 -0.11
C ARG A 123 18.11 29.74 -0.36
N GLU A 124 18.56 29.06 0.70
CA GLU A 124 19.14 27.71 0.60
C GLU A 124 18.17 26.70 -0.03
N SER A 125 16.89 26.77 0.32
CA SER A 125 15.87 25.89 -0.24
C SER A 125 15.59 26.22 -1.71
N LEU A 126 15.58 27.50 -2.08
CA LEU A 126 15.41 27.93 -3.47
C LEU A 126 16.58 27.45 -4.35
N ASP A 127 17.83 27.58 -3.88
CA ASP A 127 19.00 27.07 -4.60
C ASP A 127 18.92 25.54 -4.82
N HIS A 128 18.38 24.79 -3.85
CA HIS A 128 18.13 23.35 -4.00
C HIS A 128 17.04 23.06 -5.04
N LEU A 129 15.94 23.83 -5.04
CA LEU A 129 14.85 23.69 -6.01
C LEU A 129 15.33 23.99 -7.43
N ASP A 130 16.19 25.00 -7.61
CA ASP A 130 16.77 25.34 -8.93
C ASP A 130 17.68 24.21 -9.44
N ARG A 131 18.55 23.66 -8.59
CA ARG A 131 19.36 22.48 -8.95
C ARG A 131 18.49 21.28 -9.33
N MET A 132 17.39 21.07 -8.62
CA MET A 132 16.45 20.00 -8.90
C MET A 132 15.70 20.22 -10.21
N LEU A 133 15.30 21.46 -10.50
CA LEU A 133 14.71 21.84 -11.78
C LEU A 133 15.67 21.59 -12.94
N HIS A 134 16.95 21.94 -12.79
CA HIS A 134 17.98 21.64 -13.79
C HIS A 134 18.15 20.13 -14.00
N LEU A 135 18.20 19.34 -12.92
CA LEU A 135 18.32 17.88 -13.02
C LEU A 135 17.09 17.25 -13.70
N ILE A 136 15.88 17.64 -13.31
CA ILE A 136 14.65 17.15 -13.94
C ILE A 136 14.61 17.51 -15.42
N THR A 137 15.03 18.74 -15.76
CA THR A 137 15.12 19.19 -17.14
C THR A 137 16.14 18.36 -17.92
N ALA A 138 17.31 18.07 -17.34
CA ALA A 138 18.31 17.21 -17.94
C ALA A 138 17.81 15.76 -18.14
N VAL A 139 17.04 15.20 -17.21
CA VAL A 139 16.43 13.86 -17.36
C VAL A 139 15.44 13.81 -18.51
N ILE A 140 14.65 14.86 -18.72
CA ILE A 140 13.66 14.92 -19.81
C ILE A 140 14.34 15.11 -21.17
N GLU A 141 15.42 15.90 -21.24
CA GLU A 141 16.01 16.34 -22.51
C GLU A 141 17.24 15.50 -22.92
N GLN A 142 17.97 14.91 -21.98
CA GLN A 142 19.24 14.22 -22.23
C GLN A 142 19.11 12.72 -22.00
N HIS A 143 19.40 11.94 -23.05
CA HIS A 143 19.29 10.49 -23.01
C HIS A 143 20.19 9.83 -21.96
N ALA A 144 21.35 10.40 -21.64
CA ALA A 144 22.27 9.86 -20.64
C ALA A 144 21.66 9.84 -19.22
N TRP A 145 20.99 10.92 -18.80
CA TRP A 145 20.33 11.03 -17.50
C TRP A 145 19.06 10.19 -17.44
N GLN A 146 18.33 10.11 -18.55
CA GLN A 146 17.19 9.21 -18.67
C GLN A 146 17.62 7.75 -18.44
N LEU A 147 18.65 7.28 -19.15
CA LEU A 147 19.20 5.93 -18.98
C LEU A 147 19.66 5.66 -17.54
N GLU A 148 20.20 6.67 -16.85
CA GLU A 148 20.60 6.52 -15.45
C GLU A 148 19.38 6.31 -14.53
N LEU A 149 18.32 7.10 -14.71
CA LEU A 149 17.06 6.91 -13.99
C LEU A 149 16.41 5.55 -14.30
N GLU A 150 16.40 5.15 -15.58
CA GLU A 150 15.88 3.85 -16.01
C GLU A 150 16.60 2.69 -15.32
N LYS A 151 17.94 2.73 -15.28
CA LYS A 151 18.75 1.73 -14.57
C LYS A 151 18.43 1.72 -13.09
N TYR A 152 18.31 2.89 -12.46
CA TYR A 152 17.96 2.97 -11.05
C TYR A 152 16.60 2.33 -10.77
N LEU A 153 15.57 2.66 -11.55
CA LEU A 153 14.22 2.11 -11.39
C LEU A 153 14.18 0.60 -11.65
N PHE A 154 14.91 0.12 -12.66
CA PHE A 154 15.05 -1.32 -12.91
C PHE A 154 15.56 -2.08 -11.68
N TYR A 155 16.66 -1.59 -11.08
CA TYR A 155 17.25 -2.24 -9.91
C TYR A 155 16.41 -2.08 -8.63
N ALA A 156 15.81 -0.90 -8.43
CA ALA A 156 15.01 -0.61 -7.25
C ALA A 156 13.70 -1.40 -7.24
N LEU A 157 13.01 -1.50 -8.38
CA LEU A 157 11.71 -2.18 -8.47
C LEU A 157 11.84 -3.67 -8.82
N ARG A 158 12.99 -4.14 -9.30
CA ARG A 158 13.23 -5.53 -9.73
C ARG A 158 12.18 -6.01 -10.74
N ILE A 159 11.91 -5.18 -11.74
CA ILE A 159 10.92 -5.42 -12.80
C ILE A 159 11.60 -5.74 -14.14
N THR A 160 10.84 -6.28 -15.10
CA THR A 160 11.34 -6.53 -16.45
C THR A 160 11.47 -5.24 -17.27
N ASP A 161 12.23 -5.27 -18.36
CA ASP A 161 12.36 -4.11 -19.26
C ASP A 161 11.01 -3.69 -19.85
N GLU A 162 10.14 -4.64 -20.21
CA GLU A 162 8.79 -4.33 -20.69
C GLU A 162 7.98 -3.58 -19.63
N GLN A 163 8.01 -4.04 -18.38
CA GLN A 163 7.33 -3.38 -17.27
C GLN A 163 7.89 -1.99 -17.01
N LEU A 164 9.22 -1.83 -17.08
CA LEU A 164 9.89 -0.54 -16.92
C LEU A 164 9.41 0.46 -17.98
N GLN A 165 9.40 0.08 -19.26
CA GLN A 165 8.92 0.96 -20.33
C GLN A 165 7.45 1.37 -20.12
N ARG A 166 6.61 0.44 -19.63
CA ARG A 166 5.22 0.74 -19.31
C ARG A 166 5.08 1.70 -18.12
N VAL A 167 5.92 1.57 -17.11
CA VAL A 167 5.95 2.50 -15.95
C VAL A 167 6.38 3.90 -16.38
N LEU A 168 7.38 4.00 -17.25
CA LEU A 168 7.94 5.27 -17.70
C LEU A 168 6.97 6.04 -18.61
N TRP A 169 6.29 5.34 -19.53
CA TRP A 169 5.61 5.98 -20.66
C TRP A 169 4.11 5.74 -20.75
N ALA A 170 3.59 4.61 -20.26
CA ALA A 170 2.18 4.29 -20.46
C ALA A 170 1.28 5.14 -19.55
N PRO A 171 0.16 5.70 -20.04
CA PRO A 171 -0.81 6.39 -19.18
C PRO A 171 -1.62 5.39 -18.32
N PRO A 172 -2.28 5.83 -17.23
CA PRO A 172 -2.11 7.11 -16.52
C PRO A 172 -0.92 7.09 -15.54
N SER A 173 -0.49 8.25 -15.05
CA SER A 173 0.57 8.43 -14.03
C SER A 173 1.93 7.88 -14.43
N SER A 174 2.30 8.11 -15.69
CA SER A 174 3.62 7.76 -16.20
C SER A 174 4.70 8.68 -15.63
N ILE A 175 5.90 8.17 -15.41
CA ILE A 175 7.00 8.97 -14.85
C ILE A 175 7.43 10.08 -15.82
N MET A 176 7.59 9.75 -17.10
CA MET A 176 8.12 10.68 -18.11
C MET A 176 7.08 11.66 -18.64
N MET A 177 5.80 11.26 -18.77
CA MET A 177 4.76 12.13 -19.36
C MET A 177 3.95 12.90 -18.32
N GLU A 178 3.94 12.47 -17.06
CA GLU A 178 3.09 13.08 -16.03
C GLU A 178 3.88 13.55 -14.82
N LEU A 179 4.64 12.68 -14.14
CA LEU A 179 5.33 13.04 -12.90
C LEU A 179 6.41 14.11 -13.12
N LEU A 180 7.40 13.85 -13.98
CA LEU A 180 8.52 14.77 -14.20
C LEU A 180 8.05 16.09 -14.84
N PRO A 181 7.15 16.12 -15.85
CA PRO A 181 6.62 17.37 -16.38
C PRO A 181 5.81 18.17 -15.35
N THR A 182 5.03 17.49 -14.49
CA THR A 182 4.28 18.15 -13.42
C THR A 182 5.20 18.77 -12.39
N LEU A 183 6.25 18.06 -11.98
CA LEU A 183 7.27 18.58 -11.08
C LEU A 183 8.02 19.76 -11.69
N LYS A 184 8.46 19.65 -12.96
CA LYS A 184 9.09 20.76 -13.70
C LYS A 184 8.20 22.00 -13.67
N ARG A 185 6.91 21.85 -14.00
CA ARG A 185 5.94 22.95 -13.98
C ARG A 185 5.81 23.56 -12.58
N GLN A 186 5.60 22.76 -11.54
CA GLN A 186 5.42 23.25 -10.17
C GLN A 186 6.65 24.01 -9.67
N LEU A 187 7.85 23.53 -9.99
CA LEU A 187 9.10 24.20 -9.65
C LEU A 187 9.24 25.54 -10.39
N THR A 188 8.90 25.58 -11.69
CA THR A 188 8.96 26.82 -12.48
C THR A 188 7.94 27.86 -12.02
N THR A 189 6.73 27.46 -11.62
CA THR A 189 5.67 28.38 -11.18
C THR A 189 5.70 28.65 -9.67
N GLN A 190 6.63 28.04 -8.92
CA GLN A 190 6.65 28.09 -7.45
C GLN A 190 5.29 27.73 -6.84
N TRP A 191 4.64 26.68 -7.35
CA TRP A 191 3.30 26.24 -6.94
C TRP A 191 2.17 27.26 -7.14
N SER A 192 2.40 28.36 -7.88
CA SER A 192 1.32 29.22 -8.36
C SER A 192 0.52 28.52 -9.47
N ARG A 193 -0.78 28.81 -9.52
CA ARG A 193 -1.74 28.24 -10.48
C ARG A 193 -1.56 28.83 -11.87
#